data_AF-A0A7W7EPS5-F1
#
_entry.id   AF-A0A7W7EPS5-F1
#
_cell.length_a   1.000
_cell.length_b   1.000
_cell.length_c   1.000
_cell.angle_alpha   90.00
_cell.angle_beta   90.00
_cell.angle_gamma   90.00
#
_symmetry.space_group_name_H-M   'P 1'
#
loop_
_entity.id
_entity.type
_entity.pdbx_description
1 polymer ?
#
loop_
_entity_poly.entity_id
_entity_poly.type
_entity_poly.pdbx_seq_one_letter_code
_entity_poly.pdbx_strand_id
1 'polypeptide(L)' 'MAFSLIEDAIAAIGRGEIILVAGNRHRENEGDLVIASELVTSEAIP' A
#
# COMPACT_ATOMS: atom_id res chain seq x y z
N MET A 1 -0.18 -7.97 13.72
CA MET A 1 -0.82 -6.77 13.12
C MET A 1 -2.13 -7.20 12.48
N ALA A 2 -3.14 -6.33 12.47
CA ALA A 2 -4.37 -6.58 11.74
C ALA A 2 -4.23 -6.00 10.33
N PHE A 3 -4.76 -6.69 9.32
CA PHE A 3 -4.92 -6.13 7.98
C PHE A 3 -5.95 -5.01 8.02
N SER A 4 -5.70 -3.92 7.29
CA SER A 4 -6.68 -2.88 7.03
C SER A 4 -7.84 -3.42 6.19
N LEU A 5 -8.97 -2.72 6.23
CA LEU A 5 -10.06 -2.97 5.29
C LEU A 5 -9.62 -2.60 3.87
N ILE A 6 -10.20 -3.26 2.88
CA ILE A 6 -9.88 -2.99 1.46
C ILE A 6 -10.32 -1.58 1.09
N GLU A 7 -11.42 -1.11 1.66
CA GLU A 7 -11.98 0.22 1.47
C GLU A 7 -11.01 1.31 1.93
N ASP A 8 -10.33 1.11 3.06
CA ASP A 8 -9.31 2.03 3.56
C ASP A 8 -8.10 2.08 2.64
N ALA A 9 -7.68 0.92 2.11
CA ALA A 9 -6.58 0.82 1.15
C ALA A 9 -6.92 1.53 -0.18
N ILE A 10 -8.15 1.35 -0.69
CA ILE A 10 -8.63 2.07 -1.88
C ILE A 10 -8.63 3.58 -1.64
N ALA A 11 -9.13 4.02 -0.48
CA ALA A 11 -9.15 5.44 -0.15
C ALA A 11 -7.73 6.02 -0.02
N ALA A 12 -6.79 5.27 0.54
CA ALA A 12 -5.38 5.66 0.64
C ALA A 12 -4.72 5.79 -0.74
N ILE A 13 -4.90 4.80 -1.62
CA ILE A 13 -4.43 4.87 -3.01
C ILE A 13 -5.00 6.11 -3.71
N GLY A 14 -6.29 6.42 -3.53
CA GLY A 14 -6.92 7.61 -4.10
C GLY A 14 -6.37 8.94 -3.59
N ARG A 15 -5.69 8.96 -2.44
CA ARG A 15 -4.97 10.13 -1.90
C ARG A 15 -3.51 10.20 -2.34
N GLY A 16 -3.01 9.23 -3.11
CA GLY A 16 -1.61 9.13 -3.50
C GLY A 16 -0.71 8.57 -2.39
N GLU A 17 -1.28 7.90 -1.39
CA GLU A 17 -0.52 7.27 -0.32
C GLU A 17 0.10 5.94 -0.80
N ILE A 18 1.28 5.61 -0.27
CA ILE A 18 1.91 4.29 -0.45
C ILE A 18 1.27 3.31 0.54
N ILE A 19 0.84 2.15 0.05
CA ILE A 19 0.35 1.06 0.89
C ILE A 19 1.30 -0.14 0.85
N LEU A 20 1.28 -0.98 1.89
CA LEU A 20 1.94 -2.28 1.89
C LEU A 20 0.92 -3.38 1.54
N VAL A 21 1.19 -4.14 0.49
CA VAL A 21 0.40 -5.31 0.12
C VAL A 21 1.17 -6.57 0.51
N ALA A 22 0.59 -7.38 1.40
CA ALA A 22 1.18 -8.65 1.84
C ALA A 22 0.30 -9.84 1.41
N GLY A 23 0.93 -10.94 1.00
CA GLY A 23 0.24 -12.05 0.33
C GLY A 23 -0.52 -13.03 1.23
N ASN A 24 0.01 -13.40 2.40
CA ASN A 24 -0.69 -14.28 3.34
C ASN A 24 -0.32 -14.00 4.80
N ARG A 25 -1.30 -14.21 5.68
CA ARG A 25 -1.28 -13.99 7.13
C ARG A 25 -0.17 -14.71 7.93
N HIS A 26 0.57 -15.64 7.33
CA HIS A 26 1.44 -16.58 8.03
C HIS A 26 2.91 -16.53 7.59
N ARG A 27 3.21 -15.79 6.52
CA ARG A 27 4.57 -15.46 6.07
C ARG A 27 4.59 -14.00 5.63
N GLU A 28 4.77 -13.12 6.61
CA GLU A 28 4.65 -11.66 6.45
C GLU A 28 5.93 -10.98 5.95
N ASN A 29 7.03 -11.73 5.74
CA ASN A 29 8.32 -11.11 5.40
C ASN A 29 8.43 -10.71 3.92
N GLU A 30 7.39 -10.94 3.12
CA GLU A 30 7.30 -10.49 1.74
C GLU A 30 6.06 -9.60 1.57
N GLY A 31 6.29 -8.40 1.06
CA GLY A 31 5.24 -7.46 0.72
C GLY A 31 5.78 -6.36 -0.19
N ASP A 32 4.90 -5.85 -1.05
CA ASP A 32 5.22 -4.80 -1.99
C ASP A 32 4.69 -3.47 -1.48
N LEU A 33 5.51 -2.42 -1.62
CA LEU A 33 5.03 -1.05 -1.51
C LEU A 33 4.38 -0.67 -2.83
N VAL A 34 3.11 -0.27 -2.77
CA VAL A 34 2.28 0.03 -3.94
C VAL A 34 1.75 1.46 -3.86
N ILE A 35 1.84 2.17 -4.97
CA ILE A 35 1.29 3.52 -5.18
C ILE A 35 0.67 3.61 -6.57
N ALA A 36 -0.39 4.42 -6.73
CA ALA A 36 -0.96 4.70 -8.04
C ALA A 36 0.05 5.49 -8.90
N SER A 37 0.41 4.94 -10.07
CA SER A 37 1.41 5.53 -10.96
C SER A 37 1.11 6.99 -11.34
N GLU A 38 -0.16 7.36 -11.46
CA GLU A 38 -0.58 8.72 -11.82
C GLU A 38 -0.39 9.74 -10.70
N LEU A 39 -0.19 9.28 -9.46
CA LEU A 39 -0.04 10.10 -8.26
C LEU A 39 1.38 10.08 -7.69
N VAL A 40 2.33 9.43 -8.37
CA VAL A 40 3.73 9.37 -7.93
C VAL A 40 4.34 10.78 -7.95
N THR A 41 4.89 11.20 -6.81
CA THR A 41 5.71 12.41 -6.68
C THR A 41 7.15 12.06 -6.34
N SER A 42 8.07 13.02 -6.44
CA SER A 42 9.48 12.81 -6.08
C SER A 42 9.66 12.46 -4.60
N GLU A 43 8.80 12.96 -3.73
CA GLU A 43 8.79 12.68 -2.29
C GLU A 43 8.28 11.27 -1.96
N ALA A 44 7.51 10.65 -2.86
CA ALA A 44 6.94 9.33 -2.67
C ALA A 44 7.92 8.19 -3.01
N ILE A 45 9.11 8.50 -3.55
CA ILE A 45 10.13 7.50 -3.87
C ILE A 45 11.14 7.47 -2.71
N PRO A 46 11.27 6.34 -1.98
CA PRO A 46 12.21 6.19 -0.86
C PRO A 46 13.70 6.35 -1.24
#